data_AF-A0AA50DHV9-F1
#
_entry.id   AF-A0AA50DHV9-F1
#
_cell.length_a   1.000
_cell.length_b   1.000
_cell.length_c   1.000
_cell.angle_alpha   90.00
_cell.angle_beta   90.00
_cell.angle_gamma   90.00
#
_symmetry.space_group_name_H-M   'P 1'
#
loop_
_entity.id
_entity.type
_entity.pdbx_description
1 polymer ?
#
loop_
_entity_poly.entity_id
_entity_poly.type
_entity_poly.pdbx_seq_one_letter_code
_entity_poly.pdbx_strand_id
1 'polypeptide(L)' 'MSDNYQRRGNQLTCGRRWTSDDVASLEKLASTTSPKLIAKKLKRSYESVRQKAKQRKVSFLAERRRNMEEKTKPNL' A
#
# COMPACT_ATOMS: atom_id res chain seq x y z
N MET A 1 -23.68 21.55 16.53
CA MET A 1 -23.43 20.10 16.68
C MET A 1 -22.36 19.71 15.67
N SER A 2 -21.11 20.05 15.99
CA SER A 2 -19.95 19.75 15.15
C SER A 2 -18.92 19.11 16.06
N ASP A 3 -18.50 17.87 15.80
CA ASP A 3 -17.09 17.60 15.50
C ASP A 3 -16.76 16.11 15.29
N ASN A 4 -16.07 15.86 14.18
CA ASN A 4 -14.98 14.90 14.05
C ASN A 4 -15.20 13.44 14.46
N TYR A 5 -16.13 12.73 13.80
CA TYR A 5 -15.90 11.31 13.53
C TYR A 5 -14.80 11.19 12.46
N GLN A 6 -13.53 11.41 12.84
CA GLN A 6 -12.40 11.11 11.97
C GLN A 6 -12.52 9.63 11.58
N ARG A 7 -12.90 9.37 10.33
CA ARG A 7 -13.05 8.00 9.84
C ARG A 7 -11.77 7.24 10.16
N ARG A 8 -11.91 6.05 10.76
CA ARG A 8 -10.74 5.22 11.06
C ARG A 8 -9.94 5.00 9.77
N GLY A 9 -8.62 4.86 9.87
CA GLY A 9 -7.75 4.73 8.70
C GLY A 9 -8.19 3.62 7.72
N ASN A 10 -8.86 2.57 8.21
CA ASN A 10 -9.42 1.49 7.39
C ASN A 10 -10.71 1.88 6.61
N GLN A 11 -11.44 2.90 7.07
CA GLN A 11 -12.67 3.44 6.49
C GLN A 11 -12.40 4.60 5.52
N LEU A 12 -11.15 5.04 5.34
CA LEU A 12 -10.83 6.13 4.40
C LEU A 12 -11.30 5.85 2.97
N THR A 13 -11.36 4.58 2.58
CA THR A 13 -11.77 4.19 1.22
C THR A 13 -13.27 4.04 1.03
N CYS A 14 -14.06 3.67 2.05
CA CYS A 14 -15.53 3.47 1.99
C CYS A 14 -16.13 3.11 0.61
N GLY A 15 -15.61 2.09 -0.07
CA GLY A 15 -16.11 1.64 -1.38
C GLY A 15 -15.67 2.45 -2.60
N ARG A 16 -14.82 3.48 -2.45
CA ARG A 16 -14.22 4.26 -3.55
C ARG A 16 -13.52 3.32 -4.53
N ARG A 17 -14.02 3.27 -5.77
CA ARG A 17 -13.43 2.49 -6.87
C ARG A 17 -12.01 2.95 -7.16
N TRP A 18 -11.15 2.02 -7.56
CA TRP A 18 -9.80 2.32 -8.04
C TRP A 18 -9.90 2.80 -9.48
N THR A 19 -9.38 3.99 -9.76
CA THR A 19 -9.23 4.50 -11.12
C THR A 19 -7.97 3.95 -11.75
N SER A 20 -7.87 4.01 -13.08
CA SER A 20 -6.66 3.61 -13.80
C SER A 20 -5.44 4.43 -13.35
N ASP A 21 -5.63 5.71 -13.07
CA ASP A 21 -4.59 6.61 -12.54
C ASP A 21 -4.12 6.23 -11.13
N ASP A 22 -5.06 5.89 -10.22
CA ASP A 22 -4.71 5.41 -8.87
C ASP A 22 -3.84 4.14 -8.96
N VAL A 23 -4.14 3.27 -9.91
CA VAL A 23 -3.42 2.02 -10.12
C VAL A 23 -2.04 2.25 -10.74
N ALA A 24 -1.94 3.11 -11.75
CA ALA A 24 -0.64 3.49 -12.34
C ALA A 24 0.27 4.15 -11.29
N SER A 25 -0.30 5.01 -10.44
CA SER A 25 0.41 5.63 -9.32
C SER A 25 0.86 4.60 -8.29
N LEU A 26 0.02 3.62 -7.95
CA LEU A 26 0.39 2.51 -7.06
C LEU A 26 1.58 1.72 -7.61
N GLU A 27 1.55 1.33 -8.88
CA GLU A 27 2.59 0.55 -9.55
C GLU A 27 3.93 1.31 -9.59
N LYS A 28 3.91 2.59 -9.98
CA LYS A 28 5.09 3.45 -10.02
C LYS A 28 5.72 3.64 -8.63
N LEU A 29 4.89 3.87 -7.61
CA LEU A 29 5.37 4.12 -6.26
C LEU A 29 5.82 2.85 -5.53
N ALA A 30 5.26 1.68 -5.84
CA ALA A 30 5.59 0.43 -5.16
C ALA A 30 7.06 0.02 -5.32
N SER A 31 7.69 0.42 -6.43
CA SER A 31 9.11 0.18 -6.71
C SER A 31 10.07 1.01 -5.84
N THR A 32 9.63 2.13 -5.28
CA THR A 32 10.50 3.10 -4.59
C THR A 32 10.08 3.38 -3.15
N THR A 33 8.79 3.22 -2.86
CA THR A 33 8.15 3.77 -1.66
C THR A 33 7.49 2.66 -0.84
N SER A 34 7.48 2.82 0.49
CA SER A 34 6.79 1.87 1.38
C SER A 34 5.26 1.98 1.26
N PRO A 35 4.52 0.87 1.42
CA PRO A 35 3.05 0.88 1.29
C PRO A 35 2.34 1.84 2.25
N LYS A 36 2.92 2.13 3.43
CA LYS A 36 2.38 3.14 4.37
C LYS A 36 2.39 4.56 3.79
N LEU A 37 3.47 4.93 3.11
CA LEU A 37 3.58 6.24 2.47
C LEU A 37 2.71 6.33 1.21
N ILE A 38 2.61 5.23 0.46
CA ILE A 38 1.71 5.14 -0.70
C ILE A 38 0.25 5.34 -0.26
N ALA A 39 -0.17 4.71 0.83
CA ALA A 39 -1.50 4.90 1.41
C ALA A 39 -1.81 6.38 1.73
N LYS A 40 -0.85 7.08 2.34
CA LYS A 40 -0.97 8.53 2.61
C LYS A 40 -1.09 9.34 1.31
N LYS A 41 -0.25 9.05 0.30
CA LYS A 41 -0.26 9.76 -1.00
C LYS A 41 -1.57 9.55 -1.76
N LEU A 42 -2.06 8.32 -1.83
CA LEU A 42 -3.31 7.97 -2.52
C LEU A 42 -4.57 8.31 -1.70
N LYS A 43 -4.41 8.82 -0.46
CA LYS A 43 -5.49 9.03 0.51
C LYS A 43 -6.37 7.78 0.66
N ARG A 44 -5.76 6.61 0.67
CA ARG A 44 -6.42 5.31 0.82
C ARG A 44 -5.95 4.61 2.09
N SER A 45 -6.73 3.64 2.55
CA SER A 45 -6.31 2.81 3.68
C SER A 45 -5.12 1.93 3.29
N TYR A 46 -4.25 1.65 4.26
CA TYR A 46 -3.11 0.76 4.09
C TYR A 46 -3.54 -0.63 3.58
N GLU A 47 -4.60 -1.19 4.17
CA GLU A 47 -5.15 -2.48 3.75
C GLU A 47 -5.67 -2.45 2.32
N SER A 48 -6.34 -1.38 1.88
CA SER A 48 -6.82 -1.27 0.49
C SER A 48 -5.64 -1.22 -0.49
N VAL A 49 -4.58 -0.51 -0.16
CA VAL A 49 -3.34 -0.46 -0.96
C VAL A 49 -2.71 -1.85 -1.06
N ARG A 50 -2.58 -2.57 0.06
CA ARG A 50 -1.99 -3.91 0.08
C ARG A 50 -2.82 -4.93 -0.70
N GLN A 51 -4.15 -4.91 -0.51
CA GLN A 51 -5.06 -5.76 -1.26
C GLN A 51 -5.00 -5.47 -2.76
N LYS A 52 -4.97 -4.20 -3.16
CA LYS A 52 -4.89 -3.83 -4.58
C LYS A 52 -3.56 -4.23 -5.19
N ALA A 53 -2.45 -4.02 -4.50
CA ALA A 53 -1.13 -4.46 -4.95
C ALA A 53 -1.08 -5.99 -5.13
N LYS A 54 -1.65 -6.76 -4.19
CA LYS A 54 -1.79 -8.21 -4.32
C LYS A 54 -2.60 -8.60 -5.56
N GLN A 55 -3.74 -7.95 -5.80
CA GLN A 55 -4.56 -8.20 -7.00
C GLN A 55 -3.82 -7.91 -8.30
N ARG A 56 -2.93 -6.90 -8.30
CA ARG A 56 -2.12 -6.51 -9.47
C ARG A 56 -0.77 -7.21 -9.54
N LYS A 57 -0.47 -8.13 -8.61
CA LYS A 57 0.83 -8.83 -8.48
C LYS A 57 2.01 -7.86 -8.36
N VAL A 58 1.78 -6.70 -7.74
CA VAL A 58 2.81 -5.69 -7.49
C VAL A 58 3.44 -5.97 -6.13
N SER A 59 4.74 -6.30 -6.13
CA SER A 59 5.52 -6.46 -4.91
C SER A 59 6.10 -5.11 -4.46
N PHE A 60 5.98 -4.77 -3.18
CA PHE A 60 6.61 -3.55 -2.66
C PHE A 60 8.13 -3.72 -2.52
N LEU A 61 8.88 -2.64 -2.71
CA LEU A 61 10.34 -2.63 -2.46
C LEU A 61 10.69 -3.14 -1.05
N ALA A 62 9.88 -2.78 -0.05
CA ALA A 62 10.06 -3.22 1.32
C ALA A 62 10.00 -4.77 1.46
N GLU A 63 9.11 -5.42 0.70
CA GLU A 63 9.01 -6.88 0.68
C GLU A 63 10.18 -7.50 -0.11
N ARG A 64 10.59 -6.88 -1.23
CA ARG A 64 11.77 -7.31 -1.99
C ARG A 64 13.06 -7.26 -1.16
N ARG A 65 13.27 -6.18 -0.39
CA ARG A 65 14.44 -6.03 0.48
C ARG A 65 14.47 -7.11 1.56
N ARG A 66 13.34 -7.38 2.21
CA ARG A 66 13.22 -8.46 3.21
C ARG A 66 13.54 -9.82 2.61
N ASN A 67 12.98 -10.15 1.44
CA ASN A 67 13.21 -11.43 0.78
C ASN A 67 14.66 -11.60 0.31
N MET A 68 15.37 -10.51 -0.01
CA MET A 68 16.81 -10.56 -0.31
C MET A 68 17.62 -10.84 0.97
N GLU A 69 17.30 -10.17 2.07
CA GLU A 69 18.00 -10.33 3.35
C GLU A 69 17.78 -11.71 3.97
N GLU A 70 16.59 -12.30 3.80
CA GLU A 70 16.27 -13.65 4.26
C GLU A 70 17.01 -14.74 3.49
N LYS A 71 17.29 -14.52 2.19
CA LYS A 71 18.12 -15.44 1.38
C LYS A 71 19.61 -15.37 1.69
N THR A 72 20.08 -14.25 2.25
CA THR A 72 21.50 -14.06 2.60
C THR A 72 21.85 -14.58 3.99
N LYS A 73 20.88 -15.03 4.79
CA LYS A 73 21.18 -15.65 6.08
C LYS A 73 21.73 -17.06 5.84
N PRO A 74 22.97 -17.37 6.24
CA PRO A 74 23.43 -18.74 6.23
C PRO A 74 22.54 -19.55 7.16
N ASN A 75 22.12 -20.74 6.71
CA ASN A 75 21.56 -21.74 7.61
C ASN A 75 22.63 -22.07 8.64
N LEU A 76 22.44 -21.61 9.89
CA LEU A 76 23.18 -22.10 11.05
C LEU A 76 22.56 -23.41 11.53
#